data_AF-K4IAA4-F1
#
_entry.id   AF-K4IAA4-F1
#
_cell.length_a   1.000
_cell.length_b   1.000
_cell.length_c   1.000
_cell.angle_alpha   90.00
_cell.angle_beta   90.00
_cell.angle_gamma   90.00
#
_symmetry.space_group_name_H-M   'P 1'
#
loop_
_entity.id
_entity.type
_entity.pdbx_description
1 polymer ?
#
loop_
_entity_poly.entity_id
_entity_poly.type
_entity_poly.pdbx_seq_one_letter_code
_entity_poly.pdbx_strand_id
1 'polypeptide(L)'
;MRKIKFIGGARLGGVNYTWPLVILTTTESELILKTIFQNKYIFPKEDIHDIKSMTWLPILAEGIKISHKVSSYPEFITFWYWKPYQFLKSLKSLGFKL
;
A
#
# COMPACT_ATOMS: atom_id res chain seq x y z
N MET A 1 -18.68 -0.93 -8.35
CA MET A 1 -17.35 -1.38 -7.89
C MET A 1 -17.12 -0.89 -6.48
N ARG A 2 -16.74 -1.77 -5.55
CA ARG A 2 -16.39 -1.35 -4.19
C ARG A 2 -15.01 -0.69 -4.21
N LYS A 3 -14.89 0.50 -3.63
CA LYS A 3 -13.64 1.26 -3.54
C LYS A 3 -13.40 1.67 -2.11
N ILE A 4 -12.22 1.35 -1.57
CA ILE A 4 -11.83 1.70 -0.21
C ILE A 4 -10.60 2.60 -0.30
N LYS A 5 -10.57 3.66 0.51
CA LYS A 5 -9.46 4.63 0.54
C LYS A 5 -8.86 4.71 1.93
N PHE A 6 -7.55 4.81 1.98
CA PHE A 6 -6.77 4.98 3.18
C PHE A 6 -5.79 6.13 2.96
N ILE A 7 -5.57 6.95 4.01
CA ILE A 7 -4.63 8.06 4.00
C ILE A 7 -3.48 7.69 4.92
N GLY A 8 -2.27 7.75 4.39
CA GLY A 8 -1.08 7.16 4.99
C GLY A 8 0.20 7.92 4.66
N GLY A 9 1.31 7.36 5.12
CA GLY A 9 2.64 7.62 4.55
C GLY A 9 3.05 6.47 3.63
N ALA A 10 4.18 6.60 2.94
CA ALA A 10 4.79 5.47 2.24
C ALA A 10 6.31 5.60 2.13
N ARG A 11 7.00 4.46 2.06
CA ARG A 11 8.36 4.38 1.54
C ARG A 11 8.30 3.77 0.14
N LEU A 12 8.77 4.52 -0.85
CA LEU A 12 8.80 4.13 -2.26
C LEU A 12 10.28 4.08 -2.68
N GLY A 13 10.88 2.90 -2.66
CA GLY A 13 12.31 2.70 -2.82
C GLY A 13 13.12 3.45 -1.73
N GLY A 14 13.92 4.42 -2.17
CA GLY A 14 14.71 5.29 -1.29
C GLY A 14 13.98 6.55 -0.80
N VAL A 15 12.77 6.83 -1.30
CA VAL A 15 12.02 8.06 -0.97
C VAL A 15 10.98 7.78 0.11
N ASN A 16 10.93 8.64 1.12
CA ASN A 16 9.94 8.57 2.20
C ASN A 16 8.91 9.70 2.07
N TYR A 17 7.64 9.33 2.15
CA TYR A 17 6.49 10.22 2.24
C TYR A 17 5.86 10.03 3.61
N THR A 18 5.90 11.06 4.44
CA THR A 18 5.34 11.01 5.80
C THR A 18 3.81 10.98 5.75
N TRP A 19 3.17 10.52 6.83
CA TRP A 19 1.72 10.66 6.95
C TRP A 19 1.37 12.16 7.06
N PRO A 20 0.31 12.67 6.40
CA PRO A 20 -0.71 12.00 5.58
C PRO A 20 -0.53 12.18 4.05
N LEU A 21 0.70 12.05 3.52
CA LEU A 21 1.04 12.47 2.15
C LEU A 21 0.73 11.43 1.04
N VAL A 22 0.15 10.29 1.38
CA VAL A 22 -0.13 9.20 0.43
C VAL A 22 -1.56 8.71 0.59
N ILE A 23 -2.25 8.54 -0.53
CA ILE A 23 -3.57 7.91 -0.61
C ILE A 23 -3.40 6.54 -1.23
N LEU A 24 -3.79 5.52 -0.47
CA LEU A 24 -3.92 4.15 -0.95
C LEU A 24 -5.40 3.88 -1.25
N THR A 25 -5.66 3.44 -2.47
CA THR A 25 -7.01 3.12 -2.94
C THR A 25 -7.02 1.67 -3.38
N THR A 26 -7.99 0.90 -2.90
CA THR A 26 -8.17 -0.50 -3.31
C THR A 26 -9.51 -0.67 -4.01
N THR A 27 -9.50 -1.38 -5.13
CA THR A 27 -10.69 -1.89 -5.84
C THR A 27 -10.65 -3.42 -5.89
N GLU A 28 -11.59 -4.04 -6.60
CA GLU A 28 -11.59 -5.51 -6.79
C GLU A 28 -10.46 -6.00 -7.71
N SER A 29 -9.93 -5.14 -8.59
CA SER A 29 -8.95 -5.50 -9.62
C SER A 29 -7.56 -4.90 -9.41
N GLU A 30 -7.44 -3.83 -8.61
CA GLU A 30 -6.19 -3.08 -8.49
C GLU A 30 -6.02 -2.41 -7.13
N LEU A 31 -4.77 -2.13 -6.81
CA LEU A 31 -4.35 -1.26 -5.73
C LEU A 31 -3.67 -0.04 -6.37
N ILE A 32 -4.06 1.16 -5.95
CA ILE A 32 -3.52 2.43 -6.46
C ILE A 32 -2.92 3.20 -5.30
N LEU A 33 -1.64 3.52 -5.41
CA LEU A 33 -0.93 4.38 -4.47
C LEU A 33 -0.66 5.73 -5.15
N LYS A 34 -1.23 6.80 -4.61
CA LYS A 34 -1.05 8.17 -5.11
C LYS A 34 -0.42 9.05 -4.03
N THR A 35 0.69 9.70 -4.36
CA THR A 35 1.31 10.71 -3.49
C THR A 35 0.70 12.09 -3.76
N ILE A 36 0.86 13.03 -2.82
CA ILE A 36 0.44 14.43 -3.04
C ILE A 36 1.22 15.10 -4.20
N PHE A 37 2.43 14.65 -4.51
CA PHE A 37 3.28 15.16 -5.60
C PHE A 37 2.98 14.51 -6.95
N GLN A 38 1.73 14.04 -7.13
CA GLN A 38 1.21 13.44 -8.37
C GLN A 38 1.85 12.11 -8.82
N ASN A 39 2.89 11.59 -8.15
CA ASN A 39 3.34 10.22 -8.39
C ASN A 39 2.20 9.23 -8.14
N LYS A 40 1.93 8.35 -9.12
CA LYS A 40 0.85 7.37 -9.09
C LYS A 40 1.38 6.00 -9.49
N TYR A 41 1.19 5.02 -8.64
CA TYR A 41 1.54 3.63 -8.88
C TYR A 41 0.24 2.82 -8.90
N ILE A 42 0.01 2.12 -10.00
CA ILE A 42 -1.16 1.28 -10.20
C ILE A 42 -0.66 -0.17 -10.24
N PHE A 43 -1.14 -0.98 -9.32
CA PHE A 43 -0.80 -2.38 -9.19
C PHE A 43 -2.05 -3.21 -9.53
N PRO A 44 -2.14 -3.77 -10.75
CA PRO A 44 -3.08 -4.83 -11.03
C PRO A 44 -2.90 -5.95 -10.00
N LYS A 45 -4.01 -6.53 -9.54
CA LYS A 45 -3.99 -7.58 -8.51
C LYS A 45 -3.14 -8.79 -8.91
N GLU A 46 -3.09 -9.10 -10.20
CA GLU A 46 -2.25 -10.16 -10.79
C GLU A 46 -0.74 -9.86 -10.78
N ASP A 47 -0.38 -8.59 -10.61
CA ASP A 47 1.01 -8.15 -10.52
C ASP A 47 1.50 -8.06 -9.07
N ILE A 48 0.59 -8.17 -8.10
CA ILE A 48 0.91 -8.23 -6.68
C ILE A 48 1.22 -9.68 -6.32
N HIS A 49 2.46 -9.91 -5.91
CA HIS A 49 2.90 -11.21 -5.43
C HIS A 49 2.37 -11.47 -4.01
N ASP A 50 2.50 -10.47 -3.14
CA ASP A 50 2.21 -10.62 -1.72
C ASP A 50 2.02 -9.26 -1.02
N ILE A 51 1.23 -9.25 0.07
CA ILE A 51 1.00 -8.07 0.92
C ILE A 51 1.19 -8.46 2.39
N LYS A 52 2.31 -8.07 2.98
CA LYS A 52 2.63 -8.41 4.39
C LYS A 52 2.38 -7.23 5.32
N SER A 53 1.90 -7.49 6.54
CA SER A 53 1.93 -6.51 7.62
C SER A 53 3.36 -6.14 7.97
N MET A 54 3.62 -4.85 8.18
CA MET A 54 4.88 -4.33 8.66
C MET A 54 4.67 -3.54 9.94
N THR A 55 5.57 -3.72 10.90
CA THR A 55 5.70 -2.90 12.10
C THR A 55 7.12 -2.37 12.14
N TRP A 56 7.27 -1.08 12.41
CA TRP A 56 8.58 -0.46 12.65
C TRP A 56 8.66 0.00 14.11
N LEU A 57 9.84 -0.12 14.73
CA LEU A 57 10.16 0.32 16.09
C LEU A 57 11.38 1.25 16.01
N PRO A 58 11.53 2.32 16.84
CA PRO A 58 10.75 2.68 18.03
C PRO A 58 9.51 3.57 17.76
N ILE A 59 9.36 4.08 16.54
CA ILE A 59 8.18 4.82 16.10
C ILE A 59 7.16 3.75 15.73
N LEU A 60 6.10 3.54 16.53
CA LEU A 60 5.01 2.56 16.34
C LEU A 60 4.24 2.77 15.02
N ALA A 61 4.95 2.70 13.90
CA ALA A 61 4.43 2.84 12.56
C ALA A 61 4.05 1.43 12.10
N GLU A 62 2.75 1.25 12.00
CA GLU A 62 2.15 0.07 11.41
C GLU A 62 1.89 0.30 9.92
N GLY A 63 1.85 -0.77 9.12
CA GLY A 63 1.67 -0.64 7.69
C GLY A 63 1.64 -1.96 6.95
N ILE A 64 1.78 -1.88 5.63
CA ILE A 64 1.89 -3.02 4.74
C ILE A 64 3.09 -2.86 3.81
N LYS A 65 3.76 -3.97 3.50
CA LYS A 65 4.69 -4.07 2.38
C LYS A 65 3.96 -4.70 1.19
N ILE A 66 4.02 -4.04 0.04
CA ILE A 66 3.46 -4.54 -1.22
C ILE A 66 4.62 -5.09 -2.04
N SER A 67 4.61 -6.40 -2.31
CA SER A 67 5.56 -7.05 -3.22
C SER A 67 4.90 -7.23 -4.57
N HIS A 68 5.55 -6.79 -5.66
CA HIS A 68 4.98 -6.81 -7.01
C HIS A 68 6.00 -7.21 -8.06
N LYS A 69 5.53 -7.54 -9.28
CA LYS A 69 6.39 -7.91 -10.43
C LYS A 69 6.53 -6.81 -11.51
N VAL A 70 5.94 -5.62 -11.28
CA VAL A 70 6.07 -4.48 -12.22
C VAL A 70 7.50 -3.94 -12.22
N SER A 71 8.23 -4.16 -13.32
CA SER A 71 9.67 -3.87 -13.41
C SER A 71 10.03 -2.39 -13.39
N SER A 72 9.11 -1.51 -13.80
CA SER A 72 9.32 -0.06 -13.80
C SER A 72 9.11 0.60 -12.43
N TYR A 73 8.67 -0.15 -11.42
CA TYR A 73 8.37 0.38 -10.09
C TYR A 73 9.49 0.03 -9.10
N PRO A 74 9.68 0.84 -8.03
CA PRO A 74 10.64 0.51 -6.98
C PRO A 74 10.33 -0.85 -6.35
N GLU A 75 11.35 -1.67 -6.10
CA GLU A 75 11.18 -3.00 -5.50
C GLU A 75 10.57 -2.93 -4.08
N PHE A 76 10.91 -1.89 -3.32
CA PHE A 76 10.43 -1.69 -1.95
C PHE A 76 9.30 -0.67 -1.91
N ILE A 77 8.07 -1.15 -1.72
CA ILE A 77 6.89 -0.30 -1.52
C ILE A 77 6.23 -0.65 -0.21
N THR A 78 6.31 0.27 0.75
CA THR A 78 5.67 0.14 2.06
C THR A 78 4.69 1.28 2.25
N PHE A 79 3.45 0.98 2.62
CA PHE A 79 2.45 1.98 2.99
C PHE A 79 2.21 1.95 4.50
N TRP A 80 2.36 3.09 5.15
CA TRP A 80 2.25 3.25 6.59
C TRP A 80 0.87 3.78 6.98
N TYR A 81 0.18 3.09 7.90
CA TYR A 81 -1.15 3.41 8.36
C TYR A 81 -1.42 2.87 9.78
N TRP A 82 -2.22 3.59 10.56
CA TRP A 82 -2.31 3.41 12.01
C TRP A 82 -3.22 2.24 12.45
N LYS A 83 -3.87 1.56 11.50
CA LYS A 83 -4.75 0.39 11.75
C LYS A 83 -4.63 -0.67 10.62
N PRO A 84 -3.48 -1.34 10.47
CA PRO A 84 -3.21 -2.30 9.40
C PRO A 84 -4.15 -3.50 9.44
N TYR A 85 -4.65 -3.91 10.61
CA TYR A 85 -5.57 -5.05 10.72
C TYR A 85 -6.90 -4.81 9.98
N GLN A 86 -7.49 -3.62 10.14
CA GLN A 86 -8.72 -3.25 9.43
C GLN A 86 -8.46 -3.19 7.92
N PHE A 87 -7.30 -2.66 7.54
CA PHE A 87 -6.84 -2.59 6.16
C PHE A 87 -6.68 -3.97 5.51
N LEU A 88 -5.98 -4.90 6.18
CA LEU A 88 -5.78 -6.27 5.70
C LEU A 88 -7.11 -7.02 5.60
N LYS A 89 -8.01 -6.85 6.57
CA LYS A 89 -9.37 -7.43 6.50
C LYS A 89 -10.14 -6.93 5.27
N SER A 90 -10.04 -5.64 4.96
CA SER A 90 -10.62 -5.06 3.75
C SER A 90 -10.00 -5.65 2.47
N LEU A 91 -8.68 -5.76 2.39
CA LEU A 91 -7.99 -6.38 1.26
C LEU A 91 -8.40 -7.85 1.05
N LYS A 92 -8.49 -8.62 2.15
CA LYS A 92 -8.94 -10.03 2.10
C LYS A 92 -10.36 -10.12 1.55
N SER A 93 -11.26 -9.22 1.96
CA SER A 93 -12.64 -9.17 1.46
C SER A 93 -12.74 -8.80 -0.04
N LEU A 94 -11.70 -8.21 -0.60
CA LEU A 94 -11.55 -7.90 -2.03
C LEU A 94 -10.75 -8.98 -2.77
N GLY A 95 -10.42 -10.08 -2.08
CA GLY A 95 -9.77 -11.27 -2.61
C GLY A 95 -8.27 -11.11 -2.89
N PHE A 96 -7.60 -10.10 -2.36
CA PHE A 96 -6.14 -10.01 -2.44
C PHE A 96 -5.50 -11.16 -1.67
N LYS A 97 -4.38 -11.68 -2.19
CA LYS A 97 -3.52 -12.61 -1.46
C LYS A 97 -2.75 -11.79 -0.41
N LEU A 98 -2.74 -12.29 0.82
CA LEU A 98 -2.10 -11.70 2.00
C LEU A 98 -1.08 -12.68 2.58
#